data_AF-A0A430RII3-F1
#
_entry.id   AF-A0A430RII3-F1
#
_cell.length_a   1.000
_cell.length_b   1.000
_cell.length_c   1.000
_cell.angle_alpha   90.00
_cell.angle_beta   90.00
_cell.angle_gamma   90.00
#
_symmetry.space_group_name_H-M   'P 1'
#
loop_
_entity.id
_entity.type
_entity.pdbx_description
1 polymer ?
#
loop_
_entity_poly.entity_id
_entity_poly.type
_entity_poly.pdbx_seq_one_letter_code
_entity_poly.pdbx_strand_id
1 'polypeptide(L)'
;MKTAIFDRAKALLTNVYPVNAQTYLVKSQRGEGVYRVDLEASTCTCPAYTYGLRPCKHLLAATLYKKLRRNGSSHSSQAKTETSG
;
A
#
# COMPACT_ATOMS: atom_id res chain seq x y z
N MET A 1 -10.64 10.97 16.53
CA MET A 1 -10.63 9.48 16.54
C MET A 1 -10.36 8.80 15.18
N LYS A 2 -10.19 9.52 14.04
CA LYS A 2 -9.90 8.92 12.71
C LYS A 2 -8.43 8.49 12.47
N THR A 3 -7.52 8.71 13.41
CA THR A 3 -6.06 8.63 13.20
C THR A 3 -5.48 7.22 13.39
N ALA A 4 -5.94 6.43 14.36
CA ALA A 4 -5.26 5.20 14.77
C ALA A 4 -5.15 4.11 13.67
N ILE A 5 -6.18 3.94 12.81
CA ILE A 5 -6.11 2.96 11.72
C ILE A 5 -5.17 3.40 10.59
N PHE A 6 -5.13 4.71 10.36
CA PHE A 6 -4.26 5.31 9.36
C PHE A 6 -2.79 5.22 9.79
N ASP A 7 -2.50 5.47 11.06
CA ASP A 7 -1.16 5.32 11.63
C ASP A 7 -0.70 3.85 11.57
N ARG A 8 -1.58 2.91 11.89
CA ARG A 8 -1.30 1.47 11.74
C ARG A 8 -1.09 1.06 10.28
N ALA A 9 -1.78 1.68 9.34
CA ALA A 9 -1.58 1.43 7.91
C ALA A 9 -0.23 1.99 7.42
N LYS A 10 0.17 3.18 7.88
CA LYS A 10 1.49 3.75 7.61
C LYS A 10 2.63 2.86 8.10
N ALA A 11 2.50 2.32 9.31
CA ALA A 11 3.48 1.40 9.88
C ALA A 11 3.64 0.09 9.07
N LEU A 12 2.68 -0.24 8.20
CA LEU A 12 2.75 -1.40 7.32
C LEU A 12 3.38 -1.11 5.95
N LEU A 13 3.71 0.14 5.60
CA LEU A 13 4.21 0.49 4.27
C LEU A 13 5.49 -0.26 3.89
N THR A 14 6.36 -0.56 4.87
CA THR A 14 7.58 -1.35 4.69
C THR A 14 7.31 -2.84 4.50
N ASN A 15 6.08 -3.29 4.74
CA ASN A 15 5.62 -4.68 4.68
C ASN A 15 4.65 -4.93 3.51
N VAL A 16 4.55 -4.00 2.56
CA VAL A 16 3.73 -4.13 1.35
C VAL A 16 4.60 -4.60 0.19
N TYR A 17 4.22 -5.72 -0.41
CA TYR A 17 4.90 -6.33 -1.55
C TYR A 17 3.93 -6.38 -2.74
N PRO A 18 4.20 -5.68 -3.85
CA PRO A 18 3.35 -5.75 -5.04
C PRO A 18 3.44 -7.13 -5.70
N VAL A 19 2.30 -7.71 -6.06
CA VAL A 19 2.22 -8.92 -6.90
C VAL A 19 1.98 -8.53 -8.36
N ASN A 20 1.07 -7.57 -8.58
CA ASN A 20 0.80 -6.97 -9.88
C ASN A 20 0.28 -5.52 -9.69
N ALA A 21 -0.34 -4.93 -10.73
CA ALA A 21 -0.81 -3.54 -10.70
C ALA A 21 -1.96 -3.25 -9.70
N GLN A 22 -2.72 -4.27 -9.31
CA GLN A 22 -3.91 -4.19 -8.44
C GLN A 22 -3.75 -5.01 -7.16
N THR A 23 -2.96 -6.09 -7.19
CA THR A 23 -2.81 -7.05 -6.10
C THR A 23 -1.50 -6.86 -5.33
N TYR A 24 -1.60 -6.92 -4.00
CA TYR A 24 -0.48 -6.77 -3.07
C TYR A 24 -0.53 -7.87 -2.00
N LEU A 25 0.64 -8.24 -1.48
CA LEU A 25 0.79 -9.01 -0.26
C LEU A 25 1.22 -8.05 0.85
N VAL A 26 0.53 -8.09 1.99
CA VAL A 26 0.86 -7.26 3.15
C VAL A 26 1.16 -8.17 4.33
N LYS A 27 2.40 -8.14 4.82
CA LYS A 27 2.77 -8.88 6.04
C LYS A 27 2.17 -8.21 7.26
N SER A 28 1.67 -9.03 8.19
CA SER A 28 1.27 -8.61 9.53
C SER A 28 2.43 -7.89 10.23
N GLN A 29 2.13 -6.80 10.94
CA GLN A 29 3.11 -6.06 11.75
C GLN A 29 3.73 -6.93 12.87
N ARG A 30 3.03 -7.98 13.31
CA ARG A 30 3.49 -8.90 14.36
C ARG A 30 4.07 -10.20 13.79
N GLY A 31 4.23 -10.31 12.47
CA GLY A 31 4.74 -11.52 11.81
C GLY A 31 3.71 -12.65 11.63
N GLU A 32 2.51 -12.53 12.21
CA GLU A 32 1.45 -13.57 12.19
C GLU A 32 0.65 -13.63 10.87
N GLY A 33 1.35 -13.71 9.74
CA GLY A 33 0.75 -14.03 8.45
C GLY A 33 0.91 -12.96 7.37
N VAL A 34 0.58 -13.36 6.15
CA VAL A 34 0.63 -12.54 4.93
C VAL A 34 -0.77 -12.47 4.35
N TYR A 35 -1.28 -11.26 4.14
CA TYR A 35 -2.63 -11.06 3.62
C TYR A 35 -2.59 -10.57 2.19
N ARG A 36 -3.40 -11.19 1.33
CA ARG A 36 -3.60 -10.72 -0.03
C ARG A 36 -4.60 -9.58 -0.02
N VAL A 37 -4.24 -8.51 -0.71
CA VAL A 37 -5.05 -7.31 -0.91
C VAL A 37 -5.27 -7.15 -2.40
N ASP A 38 -6.52 -6.97 -2.79
CA ASP A 38 -6.91 -6.61 -4.14
C ASP A 38 -7.51 -5.21 -4.14
N LEU A 39 -6.82 -4.25 -4.74
CA LEU A 39 -7.28 -2.86 -4.81
C LEU A 39 -8.36 -2.64 -5.87
N GLU A 40 -8.47 -3.51 -6.87
CA GLU A 40 -9.54 -3.43 -7.87
C GLU A 40 -10.86 -3.86 -7.25
N ALA A 41 -10.87 -5.06 -6.64
CA ALA A 41 -12.04 -5.60 -5.97
C ALA A 41 -12.28 -4.98 -4.58
N SER A 42 -11.35 -4.14 -4.08
CA SER A 42 -11.37 -3.59 -2.72
C SER A 42 -11.53 -4.68 -1.64
N THR A 43 -10.76 -5.77 -1.78
CA THR A 43 -10.80 -6.92 -0.87
C THR A 43 -9.49 -7.15 -0.13
N CYS A 44 -9.58 -7.80 1.03
CA CYS A 44 -8.43 -8.24 1.81
C CYS A 44 -8.72 -9.58 2.50
N THR A 45 -7.73 -10.48 2.55
CA THR A 45 -7.86 -11.77 3.24
C THR A 45 -7.58 -11.73 4.74
N CYS A 46 -7.37 -10.55 5.33
CA CYS A 46 -7.09 -10.44 6.77
C CYS A 46 -8.35 -10.66 7.62
N PRO A 47 -8.22 -11.20 8.85
CA PRO A 47 -9.36 -11.50 9.72
C PRO A 47 -10.29 -10.32 9.94
N ALA A 48 -9.76 -9.11 10.13
CA ALA A 48 -10.56 -7.90 10.30
C ALA A 48 -11.52 -7.66 9.14
N TYR A 49 -11.09 -7.89 7.90
CA TYR A 49 -11.94 -7.75 6.72
C TYR A 49 -13.00 -8.87 6.66
N THR A 50 -12.60 -10.11 6.94
CA THR A 50 -13.51 -11.27 7.01
C THR A 50 -14.61 -11.08 8.05
N TYR A 51 -14.31 -10.45 9.18
CA TYR A 51 -15.28 -10.08 10.23
C TYR A 51 -16.06 -8.78 9.94
N GLY A 52 -15.91 -8.18 8.75
CA GLY A 52 -16.70 -7.02 8.32
C GLY A 52 -16.12 -5.65 8.70
N LEU A 53 -14.94 -5.56 9.33
CA LEU A 53 -14.29 -4.27 9.62
C LEU A 53 -13.72 -3.67 8.33
N ARG A 54 -14.34 -2.59 7.85
CA ARG A 54 -13.94 -1.88 6.63
C ARG A 54 -13.73 -0.39 6.88
N PRO A 55 -12.68 0.24 6.32
CA PRO A 55 -11.54 -0.40 5.66
C PRO A 55 -10.60 -1.05 6.67
N CYS A 56 -10.01 -2.21 6.35
CA CYS A 56 -8.95 -2.77 7.18
C CYS A 56 -7.62 -2.02 6.95
N LYS A 57 -6.71 -2.07 7.95
CA LYS A 57 -5.41 -1.39 7.86
C LYS A 57 -4.55 -1.84 6.65
N HIS A 58 -4.71 -3.08 6.18
CA HIS A 58 -3.95 -3.62 5.05
C HIS A 58 -4.42 -3.04 3.70
N LEU A 59 -5.74 -2.91 3.50
CA LEU A 59 -6.31 -2.27 2.31
C LEU A 59 -5.84 -0.81 2.21
N LEU A 60 -5.84 -0.12 3.35
CA LEU A 60 -5.36 1.25 3.46
C LEU A 60 -3.85 1.35 3.19
N ALA A 61 -3.04 0.43 3.73
CA ALA A 61 -1.60 0.38 3.50
C ALA A 61 -1.26 0.18 2.02
N ALA A 62 -1.91 -0.77 1.34
CA ALA A 62 -1.71 -1.01 -0.10
C ALA A 62 -2.14 0.21 -0.95
N THR A 63 -3.24 0.87 -0.58
CA THR A 63 -3.69 2.10 -1.24
C THR A 63 -2.65 3.22 -1.11
N LEU A 64 -2.11 3.44 0.10
CA LEU A 64 -1.07 4.42 0.34
C LEU A 64 0.22 4.10 -0.43
N TYR A 65 0.63 2.82 -0.42
CA TYR A 65 1.79 2.35 -1.16
C TYR A 65 1.66 2.63 -2.68
N LYS A 66 0.51 2.32 -3.29
CA LYS A 66 0.23 2.61 -4.70
C LYS A 66 0.32 4.10 -5.01
N LYS A 67 -0.20 4.97 -4.13
CA LYS A 67 -0.11 6.43 -4.28
C LYS A 67 1.34 6.92 -4.19
N LEU A 68 2.10 6.45 -3.21
CA LEU A 68 3.51 6.83 -3.04
C LEU A 68 4.35 6.43 -4.25
N ARG A 69 4.13 5.24 -4.83
CA ARG A 69 4.83 4.83 -6.05
C ARG A 69 4.48 5.69 -7.25
N ARG A 70 3.21 6.06 -7.43
CA ARG A 70 2.81 6.99 -8.50
C ARG A 70 3.49 8.36 -8.34
N ASN A 71 3.48 8.92 -7.14
CA ASN A 71 4.13 10.20 -6.88
C ASN A 71 5.66 10.14 -7.02
N GLY A 72 6.29 9.03 -6.64
CA GLY A 72 7.73 8.81 -6.85
C GLY A 72 8.11 8.67 -8.32
N SER A 73 7.24 8.09 -9.15
CA SER A 73 7.45 8.00 -10.61
C SER A 73 7.27 9.35 -11.32
N SER A 74 6.46 10.27 -10.78
CA SER A 74 6.24 11.59 -11.38
C SER A 74 7.37 12.60 -11.15
N HIS A 75 8.39 12.28 -10.34
CA HIS A 75 9.56 13.13 -10.10
C HIS A 75 10.85 12.66 -10.79
N SER A 76 10.79 11.61 -11.63
CA SER A 76 11.94 11.08 -12.38
C SER A 76 11.94 11.49 -13.86
N SER A 77 11.32 12.62 -14.21
CA SER A 77 11.31 13.14 -15.59
C SER A 77 11.66 14.62 -15.67
N GLN A 78 12.63 15.07 -14.87
CA GLN A 78 13.41 16.29 -15.14
C GLN A 78 14.90 15.96 -15.00
N ALA A 79 15.42 15.27 -16.01
CA ALA A 79 16.83 15.25 -16.35
C ALA A 79 16.91 15.17 -17.88
N LYS A 80 16.54 16.27 -18.54
CA LYS A 80 16.81 16.49 -19.96
C LYS A 80 17.72 17.71 -20.08
N THR A 81 18.93 17.40 -20.56
CA THR A 81 19.72 18.18 -21.52
C THR A 81 20.21 19.57 -21.12
N GLU A 82 21.47 19.62 -20.70
CA GLU A 82 22.37 20.72 -21.01
C GLU A 82 23.57 20.14 -21.78
N THR A 83 23.63 20.51 -23.06
CA THR A 83 24.71 20.27 -24.01
C THR A 83 25.06 21.64 -24.58
N SER A 84 26.36 21.86 -24.80
CA SER A 84 27.00 23.04 -25.46
C SER A 84 27.34 24.18 -24.50
N GLY A 85 28.57 24.70 -24.48
CA GLY A 85 29.74 24.44 -25.34
C GLY A 85 30.99 25.11 -24.79
#